data_AF-A0A4R1G9W6-F1
#
_entry.id   AF-A0A4R1G9W6-F1
#
_cell.length_a   1.000
_cell.length_b   1.000
_cell.length_c   1.000
_cell.angle_alpha   90.00
_cell.angle_beta   90.00
_cell.angle_gamma   90.00
#
_symmetry.space_group_name_H-M   'P 1'
#
loop_
_entity.id
_entity.type
_entity.pdbx_description
1 polymer ?
#
loop_
_entity_poly.entity_id
_entity_poly.type
_entity_poly.pdbx_seq_one_letter_code
_entity_poly.pdbx_strand_id
1 'polypeptide(L)'
;MDNLSYIRGAAFYLFIYLFLGLLNSGIMYFGVRNLHIKPAFILAFIIPFTALALFFSFRQSVRLFFSKDVKNTNVAKAFVVQLLTFLVLAVGTESALAPLIEREKLFQVLSVFINFITFFASYWLSVSFFVVRKQTEEK
;
A
#
# COMPACT_ATOMS: atom_id res chain seq x y z
N MET A 1 -5.33 21.69 -8.57
CA MET A 1 -4.25 20.67 -8.53
C MET A 1 -4.52 19.67 -9.62
N ASP A 2 -3.49 19.24 -10.33
CA ASP A 2 -3.63 18.45 -11.55
C ASP A 2 -3.81 16.96 -11.21
N ASN A 3 -4.77 16.27 -11.84
CA ASN A 3 -5.00 14.83 -11.65
C ASN A 3 -3.73 14.00 -11.90
N LEU A 4 -2.82 14.55 -12.71
CA LEU A 4 -1.52 14.01 -13.02
C LEU A 4 -0.61 13.81 -11.79
N SER A 5 -0.68 14.69 -10.78
CA SER A 5 0.08 14.55 -9.54
C SER A 5 -0.33 13.31 -8.75
N TYR A 6 -1.64 13.02 -8.71
CA TYR A 6 -2.15 11.81 -8.07
C TYR A 6 -1.73 10.55 -8.79
N ILE A 7 -1.85 10.53 -10.12
CA ILE A 7 -1.44 9.37 -10.91
C ILE A 7 0.04 9.09 -10.71
N ARG A 8 0.91 10.12 -10.78
CA ARG A 8 2.36 9.98 -10.58
C ARG A 8 2.70 9.53 -9.16
N GLY A 9 2.08 10.12 -8.14
CA GLY A 9 2.30 9.76 -6.74
C GLY A 9 1.86 8.35 -6.42
N ALA A 10 0.68 7.95 -6.90
CA ALA A 10 0.15 6.61 -6.73
C ALA A 10 0.97 5.58 -7.50
N ALA A 11 1.37 5.86 -8.74
CA ALA A 11 2.20 4.96 -9.54
C ALA A 11 3.58 4.73 -8.91
N PHE A 12 4.24 5.81 -8.45
CA PHE A 12 5.51 5.69 -7.70
C PHE A 12 5.33 4.79 -6.47
N TYR A 13 4.27 5.02 -5.71
CA TYR A 13 4.05 4.29 -4.46
C TYR A 13 3.63 2.83 -4.70
N LEU A 14 2.80 2.58 -5.72
CA LEU A 14 2.41 1.24 -6.17
C LEU A 14 3.63 0.45 -6.67
N PHE A 15 4.57 1.09 -7.37
CA PHE A 15 5.80 0.44 -7.79
C PHE A 15 6.63 -0.05 -6.58
N ILE A 16 6.75 0.78 -5.54
CA ILE A 16 7.41 0.36 -4.30
C ILE A 16 6.64 -0.78 -3.61
N TYR A 17 5.31 -0.69 -3.55
CA TYR A 17 4.47 -1.75 -2.98
C TYR A 17 4.68 -3.09 -3.71
N LEU A 18 4.71 -3.08 -5.04
CA LEU A 18 5.00 -4.28 -5.84
C LEU A 18 6.40 -4.83 -5.55
N PHE A 19 7.41 -3.97 -5.54
CA PHE A 19 8.79 -4.39 -5.26
C PHE A 19 8.93 -5.00 -3.86
N LEU A 20 8.29 -4.40 -2.84
CA LEU A 20 8.24 -4.96 -1.49
C LEU A 20 7.51 -6.30 -1.46
N GLY A 21 6.40 -6.46 -2.20
CA GLY A 21 5.68 -7.72 -2.31
C GLY A 21 6.57 -8.84 -2.87
N LEU A 22 7.31 -8.56 -3.94
CA LEU A 22 8.25 -9.51 -4.54
C LEU A 22 9.41 -9.84 -3.60
N LEU A 23 9.99 -8.83 -2.95
CA LEU A 23 11.07 -8.99 -2.00
C LEU A 23 10.63 -9.82 -0.79
N ASN A 24 9.44 -9.54 -0.24
CA ASN A 24 8.86 -10.28 0.87
C ASN A 24 8.59 -11.74 0.49
N SER A 25 8.07 -12.00 -0.72
CA SER A 25 7.89 -13.35 -1.25
C SER A 25 9.23 -14.09 -1.38
N GLY A 26 10.25 -13.40 -1.89
CA GLY A 26 11.62 -13.94 -2.01
C GLY A 26 12.23 -14.30 -0.66
N ILE A 27 12.13 -13.40 0.34
CA ILE A 27 12.61 -13.65 1.71
C ILE A 27 11.86 -14.83 2.33
N MET A 28 10.53 -14.90 2.18
CA MET A 28 9.73 -15.99 2.70
C MET A 28 10.16 -17.33 2.09
N TYR A 29 10.25 -17.39 0.77
CA TYR A 29 10.66 -18.59 0.05
C TYR A 29 12.07 -19.03 0.43
N PHE A 30 13.03 -18.11 0.46
CA PHE A 30 14.42 -18.41 0.80
C PHE A 30 14.57 -18.82 2.27
N GLY A 31 13.92 -18.12 3.20
CA GLY A 31 14.01 -18.37 4.63
C GLY A 31 13.39 -19.71 5.03
N VAL A 32 12.23 -20.07 4.45
CA VAL A 32 11.59 -21.35 4.72
C VAL A 32 12.36 -22.50 4.05
N ARG A 33 12.71 -22.35 2.76
CA ARG A 33 13.29 -23.45 1.96
C ARG A 33 14.78 -23.70 2.24
N ASN A 34 15.57 -22.65 2.45
CA ASN A 34 17.03 -22.80 2.61
C ASN A 34 17.47 -22.73 4.07
N LEU A 35 16.81 -21.91 4.89
CA LEU A 35 17.20 -21.69 6.29
C LEU A 35 16.31 -22.44 7.29
N HIS A 36 15.23 -23.09 6.84
CA HIS A 36 14.26 -23.80 7.68
C HIS A 36 13.68 -22.96 8.83
N ILE A 37 13.64 -21.63 8.65
CA ILE A 37 13.10 -20.71 9.64
C ILE A 37 11.58 -20.81 9.60
N LYS A 38 10.95 -20.88 10.78
CA LYS A 38 9.48 -20.91 10.86
C LYS A 38 8.90 -19.62 10.24
N PRO A 39 7.85 -19.71 9.41
CA PRO A 39 7.24 -18.55 8.75
C PRO A 39 6.89 -17.41 9.72
N ALA A 40 6.45 -17.74 10.94
CA ALA A 40 6.11 -16.75 11.96
C ALA A 40 7.27 -15.81 12.32
N PHE A 41 8.50 -16.32 12.42
CA PHE A 41 9.68 -15.48 12.71
C PHE A 41 10.02 -14.57 11.54
N ILE A 42 9.88 -15.06 10.31
CA ILE A 42 10.09 -14.27 9.10
C ILE A 42 9.05 -13.14 9.03
N LEU A 43 7.77 -13.46 9.29
CA LEU A 43 6.69 -12.46 9.32
C LEU A 43 6.90 -11.39 10.38
N ALA A 44 7.34 -11.77 11.59
CA ALA A 44 7.64 -10.84 12.67
C ALA A 44 8.69 -9.79 12.28
N PHE A 45 9.59 -10.13 11.36
CA PHE A 45 10.58 -9.20 10.80
C PHE A 45 10.05 -8.43 9.58
N ILE A 46 9.41 -9.13 8.64
CA ILE A 46 8.95 -8.55 7.37
C ILE A 46 7.85 -7.50 7.59
N ILE A 47 6.88 -7.75 8.48
CA ILE A 47 5.74 -6.87 8.70
C ILE A 47 6.18 -5.46 9.13
N PRO A 48 6.96 -5.27 10.22
CA PRO A 48 7.37 -3.93 10.64
C PRO A 48 8.28 -3.26 9.61
N PHE A 49 9.17 -4.02 8.96
CA PHE A 49 10.03 -3.49 7.89
C PHE A 49 9.21 -2.96 6.72
N THR A 50 8.22 -3.74 6.27
CA THR A 50 7.32 -3.37 5.16
C THR A 50 6.50 -2.13 5.53
N ALA A 51 5.95 -2.08 6.75
CA ALA A 51 5.18 -0.92 7.21
C ALA A 51 6.02 0.37 7.22
N LEU A 52 7.27 0.30 7.70
CA LEU A 52 8.20 1.43 7.67
C LEU A 52 8.56 1.84 6.25
N ALA A 53 8.92 0.89 5.39
CA ALA A 53 9.27 1.16 4.00
C ALA A 53 8.10 1.81 3.24
N LEU A 54 6.87 1.32 3.47
CA LEU A 54 5.66 1.91 2.91
C LEU A 54 5.42 3.33 3.44
N PHE A 55 5.61 3.58 4.74
CA PHE A 55 5.46 4.92 5.30
C PHE A 55 6.43 5.93 4.66
N PHE A 56 7.72 5.59 4.59
CA PHE A 56 8.72 6.47 3.99
C PHE A 56 8.45 6.70 2.50
N SER A 57 7.98 5.68 1.78
CA SER A 57 7.64 5.77 0.36
C SER A 57 6.40 6.62 0.13
N PHE A 58 5.38 6.48 0.97
CA PHE A 58 4.19 7.34 0.97
C PHE A 58 4.58 8.80 1.22
N ARG A 59 5.40 9.05 2.24
CA ARG A 59 5.91 10.40 2.55
C ARG A 59 6.69 10.98 1.38
N GLN A 60 7.54 10.19 0.75
CA GLN A 60 8.33 10.62 -0.39
C GLN A 60 7.44 10.93 -1.60
N SER A 61 6.43 10.10 -1.87
CA SER A 61 5.42 10.32 -2.89
C SER A 61 4.69 11.66 -2.70
N VAL A 62 4.19 11.92 -1.48
CA VAL A 62 3.51 13.19 -1.17
C VAL A 62 4.44 14.40 -1.37
N ARG A 63 5.69 14.30 -0.91
CA ARG A 63 6.70 15.37 -1.05
C ARG A 63 7.05 15.69 -2.50
N LEU A 64 7.13 14.67 -3.35
CA LEU A 64 7.51 14.82 -4.75
C LEU A 64 6.38 15.41 -5.59
N PHE A 65 5.11 15.10 -5.28
CA PHE A 65 4.00 15.37 -6.21
C PHE A 65 2.92 16.33 -5.69
N PHE A 66 2.88 16.66 -4.40
CA PHE A 66 1.77 17.45 -3.81
C PHE A 66 2.16 18.72 -3.08
N SER A 67 3.33 18.79 -2.42
CA SER A 67 4.05 20.00 -1.94
C SER A 67 5.01 19.62 -0.81
N LYS A 68 6.09 20.38 -0.62
CA LYS A 68 7.05 20.18 0.49
C LYS A 68 6.52 20.64 1.85
N ASP A 69 5.50 21.51 1.88
CA ASP A 69 5.03 22.17 3.10
C ASP A 69 3.98 21.37 3.89
N VAL A 70 3.73 20.12 3.49
CA VAL A 70 2.77 19.24 4.19
C VAL A 70 3.35 18.83 5.54
N LYS A 71 2.68 19.23 6.63
CA LYS A 71 3.05 18.84 8.01
C LYS A 71 3.16 17.31 8.11
N ASN A 72 4.26 16.81 8.70
CA ASN A 72 4.50 15.36 8.84
C ASN A 72 3.32 14.64 9.55
N THR A 73 2.64 15.31 10.48
CA THR A 73 1.46 14.77 11.18
C THR A 73 0.30 14.47 10.24
N ASN A 74 0.08 15.31 9.22
CA ASN A 74 -0.96 15.07 8.22
C ASN A 74 -0.57 13.91 7.29
N VAL A 75 0.72 13.82 6.92
CA VAL A 75 1.24 12.69 6.13
C VAL A 75 1.09 11.37 6.88
N ALA A 76 1.41 11.34 8.18
CA ALA A 76 1.23 10.16 9.02
C ALA A 76 -0.24 9.75 9.16
N LYS A 77 -1.15 10.71 9.39
CA LYS A 77 -2.60 10.44 9.43
C LYS A 77 -3.09 9.88 8.09
N ALA A 78 -2.67 10.49 6.99
CA ALA A 78 -3.02 10.04 5.65
C ALA A 78 -2.54 8.60 5.42
N PHE A 79 -1.29 8.29 5.77
CA PHE A 79 -0.76 6.94 5.64
C PHE A 79 -1.53 5.91 6.48
N VAL A 80 -1.84 6.22 7.74
CA VAL A 80 -2.60 5.31 8.62
C VAL A 80 -4.00 5.06 8.05
N VAL A 81 -4.70 6.11 7.62
CA VAL A 81 -6.02 5.98 7.00
C VAL A 81 -5.93 5.17 5.71
N GLN A 82 -4.93 5.43 4.88
CA GLN A 82 -4.69 4.69 3.65
C GLN A 82 -4.49 3.19 3.92
N LEU A 83 -3.65 2.83 4.90
CA LEU A 83 -3.42 1.44 5.29
C LEU A 83 -4.70 0.76 5.79
N LEU A 84 -5.45 1.42 6.67
CA LEU A 84 -6.69 0.86 7.23
C LEU A 84 -7.75 0.68 6.14
N THR A 85 -7.95 1.68 5.29
CA THR A 85 -8.89 1.60 4.16
C THR A 85 -8.46 0.53 3.17
N PHE A 86 -7.17 0.46 2.83
CA PHE A 86 -6.63 -0.60 1.98
C PHE A 86 -6.93 -1.98 2.56
N LEU A 87 -6.63 -2.20 3.84
CA LEU A 87 -6.79 -3.50 4.48
C LEU A 87 -8.25 -3.95 4.54
N VAL A 88 -9.15 -3.03 4.92
CA VAL A 88 -10.59 -3.32 4.95
C VAL A 88 -11.12 -3.64 3.55
N LEU A 89 -10.76 -2.86 2.54
CA LEU A 89 -11.22 -3.06 1.17
C LEU A 89 -10.63 -4.32 0.53
N ALA A 90 -9.34 -4.58 0.72
CA ALA A 90 -8.67 -5.76 0.21
C ALA A 90 -9.28 -7.03 0.82
N VAL A 91 -9.30 -7.13 2.15
CA VAL A 91 -9.85 -8.30 2.85
C VAL A 91 -11.33 -8.47 2.56
N GLY A 92 -12.11 -7.39 2.57
CA GLY A 92 -13.55 -7.44 2.28
C GLY A 92 -13.84 -7.93 0.86
N THR A 93 -13.08 -7.44 -0.12
CA THR A 93 -13.27 -7.81 -1.53
C THR A 93 -12.80 -9.24 -1.80
N GLU A 94 -11.66 -9.65 -1.25
CA GLU A 94 -11.16 -11.03 -1.37
C GLU A 94 -12.11 -12.03 -0.70
N SER A 95 -12.63 -11.71 0.50
CA SER A 95 -13.57 -12.58 1.22
C SER A 95 -14.90 -12.73 0.47
N ALA A 96 -15.38 -11.68 -0.19
CA ALA A 96 -16.59 -11.72 -0.99
C ALA A 96 -16.42 -12.52 -2.30
N LEU A 97 -15.22 -12.50 -2.89
CA LEU A 97 -14.92 -13.19 -4.15
C LEU A 97 -14.43 -14.63 -3.97
N ALA A 98 -13.86 -14.97 -2.81
CA ALA A 98 -13.40 -16.31 -2.47
C ALA A 98 -14.47 -17.41 -2.72
N PRO A 99 -15.74 -17.26 -2.32
CA PRO A 99 -16.76 -18.28 -2.60
C PRO A 99 -17.21 -18.33 -4.06
N LEU A 100 -16.87 -17.34 -4.89
CA LEU A 100 -17.33 -17.24 -6.28
C LEU A 100 -16.34 -17.82 -7.30
N ILE A 101 -15.10 -18.10 -6.89
CA ILE A 101 -14.02 -18.53 -7.80
C ILE A 101 -13.44 -19.87 -7.33
N GLU A 102 -13.85 -20.96 -7.99
CA GLU A 102 -13.38 -22.31 -7.67
C GLU A 102 -11.91 -22.57 -8.06
N ARG A 103 -11.36 -21.82 -9.03
CA ARG A 103 -9.99 -22.00 -9.52
C ARG A 103 -9.00 -21.16 -8.72
N GLU A 104 -8.21 -21.82 -7.86
CA GLU A 104 -7.19 -21.17 -7.01
C GLU A 104 -6.22 -20.26 -7.78
N LYS A 105 -5.71 -20.70 -8.94
CA LYS A 105 -4.77 -19.89 -9.75
C LYS A 105 -5.42 -18.61 -10.29
N LEU A 106 -6.69 -18.69 -10.69
CA LEU A 106 -7.43 -17.53 -11.19
C LEU A 106 -7.69 -16.55 -10.05
N PHE A 107 -8.05 -17.07 -8.87
CA PHE A 107 -8.24 -16.28 -7.66
C PHE A 107 -6.96 -15.54 -7.24
N GLN A 108 -5.80 -16.21 -7.26
CA GLN A 108 -4.51 -15.58 -6.96
C GLN A 108 -4.19 -14.41 -7.89
N VAL A 109 -4.38 -14.59 -9.20
CA VAL A 109 -4.14 -13.52 -10.18
C VAL A 109 -5.09 -12.35 -9.95
N LEU A 110 -6.39 -12.62 -9.76
CA LEU A 110 -7.39 -11.60 -9.49
C LEU A 110 -7.14 -10.84 -8.19
N SER A 111 -6.74 -11.53 -7.13
CA SER A 111 -6.36 -10.93 -5.84
C SER A 111 -5.25 -9.89 -6.01
N VAL A 112 -4.24 -10.15 -6.84
CA VAL A 112 -3.19 -9.16 -7.13
C VAL A 112 -3.77 -7.89 -7.77
N PHE A 113 -4.64 -8.04 -8.77
CA PHE A 113 -5.29 -6.89 -9.42
C PHE A 113 -6.20 -6.10 -8.48
N ILE A 114 -6.99 -6.80 -7.66
CA ILE A 114 -7.85 -6.19 -6.64
C ILE A 114 -7.00 -5.39 -5.66
N ASN A 115 -5.93 -5.98 -5.14
CA ASN A 115 -5.00 -5.32 -4.23
C ASN A 115 -4.37 -4.08 -4.87
N PHE A 116 -4.06 -4.10 -6.16
CA PHE A 116 -3.53 -2.93 -6.86
C PHE A 116 -4.55 -1.80 -6.96
N ILE A 117 -5.79 -2.13 -7.34
CA ILE A 117 -6.87 -1.15 -7.48
C ILE A 117 -7.23 -0.55 -6.12
N THR A 118 -7.39 -1.38 -5.08
CA THR A 118 -7.72 -0.92 -3.73
C THR A 118 -6.58 -0.10 -3.13
N PHE A 119 -5.32 -0.47 -3.38
CA PHE A 119 -4.16 0.31 -2.94
C PHE A 119 -4.11 1.69 -3.62
N PHE A 120 -4.36 1.74 -4.94
CA PHE A 120 -4.46 3.00 -5.68
C PHE A 120 -5.61 3.88 -5.15
N ALA A 121 -6.81 3.33 -5.01
CA ALA A 121 -7.98 4.06 -4.58
C ALA A 121 -7.84 4.59 -3.14
N SER A 122 -7.31 3.78 -2.23
CA SER A 122 -7.06 4.20 -0.83
C SER A 122 -6.00 5.29 -0.73
N TYR A 123 -4.93 5.24 -1.54
CA TYR A 123 -3.96 6.32 -1.67
C TYR A 123 -4.62 7.61 -2.17
N TRP A 124 -5.39 7.53 -3.25
CA TRP A 124 -6.07 8.69 -3.82
C TRP A 124 -6.97 9.37 -2.79
N LEU A 125 -7.84 8.60 -2.14
CA LEU A 125 -8.78 9.09 -1.11
C LEU A 125 -8.04 9.77 0.04
N SER A 126 -7.01 9.11 0.55
CA SER A 126 -6.27 9.60 1.71
C SER A 126 -5.52 10.90 1.41
N VAL A 127 -4.79 10.96 0.29
CA VAL A 127 -4.06 12.17 -0.11
C VAL A 127 -5.03 13.31 -0.42
N SER A 128 -6.15 13.03 -1.10
CA SER A 128 -7.16 14.04 -1.39
C SER A 128 -7.69 14.71 -0.12
N PHE A 129 -7.99 13.91 0.89
CA PHE A 129 -8.63 14.40 2.10
C PHE A 129 -7.66 15.07 3.08
N PHE A 130 -6.47 14.50 3.30
CA PHE A 130 -5.55 14.95 4.36
C PHE A 130 -4.43 15.86 3.86
N VAL A 131 -4.10 15.82 2.58
CA VAL A 131 -3.04 16.63 1.99
C VAL A 131 -3.63 17.79 1.21
N VAL A 132 -4.51 17.50 0.25
CA VAL A 132 -5.00 18.51 -0.70
C VAL A 132 -6.08 19.42 -0.11
N ARG A 133 -7.11 18.84 0.52
CA ARG A 133 -8.20 19.63 1.12
C ARG A 133 -7.68 20.60 2.18
N LYS A 134 -6.76 20.16 3.04
CA LYS A 134 -6.14 21.02 4.06
C LYS A 134 -5.30 22.17 3.51
N GLN A 135 -4.60 21.99 2.40
CA GLN A 135 -3.86 23.10 1.76
C GLN A 135 -4.79 24.16 1.16
N THR A 136 -6.03 23.78 0.84
CA THR A 136 -7.04 24.70 0.32
C THR A 136 -7.76 25.44 1.46
N GLU A 137 -7.89 24.82 2.63
CA GLU A 137 -8.48 25.43 3.84
C GLU A 137 -7.48 26.33 4.61
N GLU A 138 -6.17 26.13 4.47
CA GLU A 138 -5.12 26.96 5.09
C GLU A 138 -4.65 28.14 4.18
N LYS A 139 -5.24 28.32 2.99
CA LYS A 139 -4.98 29.44 2.06
C LYS A 139 -6.15 30.41 2.03
#